data_AF-A0A4U8T2C1-F1
#
_entry.id   AF-A0A4U8T2C1-F1
#
_cell.length_a   1.000
_cell.length_b   1.000
_cell.length_c   1.000
_cell.angle_alpha   90.00
_cell.angle_beta   90.00
_cell.angle_gamma   90.00
#
_symmetry.space_group_name_H-M   'P 1'
#
loop_
_entity.id
_entity.type
_entity.pdbx_description
1 polymer ?
#
loop_
_entity_poly.entity_id
_entity_poly.type
_entity_poly.pdbx_seq_one_letter_code
_entity_poly.pdbx_strand_id
1 'polypeptide(L)'
;MFGLLNIKSKDIQNNVLASFNYCKLKNAIVENGIADELFTHIGYVTSKEGLLANIYLLKLEKMSFLVSDGYKLYKDKLSSESKDEFLRIVREAKSIEILKESLKKLIFKEA
;
A
#
# COMPACT_ATOMS: atom_id res chain seq x y z
N MET A 1 0.41 10.22 -19.25
CA MET A 1 1.16 8.95 -19.07
C MET A 1 2.09 9.15 -17.88
N PHE A 2 1.75 8.61 -16.71
CA PHE A 2 2.68 8.64 -15.57
C PHE A 2 3.68 7.50 -15.77
N GLY A 3 4.96 7.83 -16.00
CA GLY A 3 6.02 6.84 -16.01
C GLY A 3 6.26 6.31 -14.60
N LEU A 4 6.45 4.99 -14.47
CA LEU A 4 6.83 4.40 -13.19
C LEU A 4 8.21 4.91 -12.78
N LEU A 5 8.32 5.43 -11.55
CA LEU A 5 9.56 5.96 -11.02
C LEU A 5 10.44 4.83 -10.47
N ASN A 6 11.74 4.89 -10.76
CA ASN A 6 12.73 4.10 -10.01
C ASN A 6 13.08 4.88 -8.72
N ILE A 7 12.55 4.42 -7.59
CA ILE A 7 12.64 5.09 -6.30
C ILE A 7 13.84 4.52 -5.53
N LYS A 8 14.69 5.39 -4.97
CA LYS A 8 15.77 4.92 -4.09
C LYS A 8 15.17 4.55 -2.73
N SER A 9 15.52 3.38 -2.21
CA SER A 9 14.97 2.87 -0.94
C SER A 9 15.06 3.89 0.22
N LYS A 10 16.21 4.59 0.32
CA LYS A 10 16.46 5.60 1.35
C LYS A 10 15.49 6.79 1.33
N ASP A 11 14.89 7.11 0.18
CA ASP A 11 14.04 8.29 0.02
C ASP A 11 12.64 8.05 0.64
N ILE A 12 12.26 6.79 0.83
CA ILE A 12 10.93 6.41 1.33
C ILE A 12 10.96 5.63 2.65
N GLN A 13 12.15 5.25 3.14
CA GLN A 13 12.32 4.30 4.23
C GLN A 13 11.53 4.61 5.52
N ASN A 14 11.33 5.90 5.84
CA ASN A 14 10.61 6.36 7.03
C ASN A 14 9.19 6.89 6.75
N ASN A 15 8.77 6.85 5.48
CA ASN A 15 7.51 7.45 5.01
C ASN A 15 6.47 6.41 4.55
N VAL A 16 6.83 5.13 4.53
CA VAL A 16 5.90 4.03 4.21
C VAL A 16 4.96 3.79 5.38
N LEU A 17 3.65 3.91 5.14
CA LEU A 17 2.59 3.62 6.09
C LEU A 17 2.56 2.12 6.44
N ALA A 18 2.54 1.27 5.42
CA ALA A 18 2.47 -0.18 5.55
C ALA A 18 3.30 -0.86 4.45
N SER A 19 4.04 -1.89 4.82
CA SER A 19 4.78 -2.74 3.89
C SER A 19 4.33 -4.19 4.02
N PHE A 20 4.07 -4.80 2.88
CA PHE A 20 3.50 -6.14 2.76
C PHE A 20 4.50 -7.09 2.11
N ASN A 21 4.34 -8.37 2.42
CA ASN A 21 5.25 -9.40 1.93
C ASN A 21 4.82 -9.86 0.54
N TYR A 22 5.78 -10.16 -0.34
CA TYR A 22 5.59 -10.92 -1.59
C TYR A 22 4.24 -10.71 -2.31
N CYS A 23 4.09 -9.59 -3.03
CA CYS A 23 2.92 -9.31 -3.88
C CYS A 23 1.55 -9.36 -3.16
N LYS A 24 1.49 -9.48 -1.82
CA LYS A 24 0.21 -9.61 -1.11
C LYS A 24 -0.70 -8.39 -1.35
N LEU A 25 -0.13 -7.19 -1.35
CA LEU A 25 -0.90 -5.99 -1.63
C LEU A 25 -1.29 -5.93 -3.10
N LYS A 26 -0.35 -6.17 -4.02
CA LYS A 26 -0.65 -6.27 -5.46
C LYS A 26 -1.82 -7.21 -5.73
N ASN A 27 -1.78 -8.42 -5.17
CA ASN A 27 -2.80 -9.42 -5.37
C ASN A 27 -4.13 -8.97 -4.76
N ALA A 28 -4.13 -8.41 -3.55
CA ALA A 28 -5.34 -7.87 -2.93
C ALA A 28 -5.98 -6.76 -3.80
N ILE A 29 -5.18 -5.87 -4.38
CA ILE A 29 -5.66 -4.82 -5.27
C ILE A 29 -6.23 -5.42 -6.57
N VAL A 30 -5.55 -6.38 -7.19
CA VAL A 30 -6.01 -7.00 -8.45
C VAL A 30 -7.24 -7.88 -8.24
N GLU A 31 -7.30 -8.62 -7.13
CA GLU A 31 -8.46 -9.44 -6.74
C GLU A 31 -9.69 -8.59 -6.49
N ASN A 32 -9.50 -7.38 -5.95
CA ASN A 32 -10.55 -6.43 -5.64
C ASN A 32 -10.51 -5.26 -6.64
N GLY A 33 -11.11 -5.44 -7.82
CA GLY A 33 -11.01 -4.48 -8.94
C GLY A 33 -11.51 -3.05 -8.69
N ILE A 34 -12.13 -2.75 -7.53
CA ILE A 34 -12.43 -1.36 -7.11
C ILE A 34 -11.26 -0.71 -6.37
N ALA A 35 -10.30 -1.48 -5.86
CA ALA A 35 -9.15 -0.97 -5.12
C ALA A 35 -8.21 -0.12 -5.99
N ASP A 36 -8.18 -0.37 -7.31
CA ASP A 36 -7.41 0.45 -8.26
C ASP A 36 -7.80 1.94 -8.25
N GLU A 37 -9.00 2.28 -7.76
CA GLU A 37 -9.42 3.68 -7.58
C GLU A 37 -8.68 4.39 -6.43
N LEU A 38 -8.22 3.66 -5.40
CA LEU A 38 -7.50 4.23 -4.27
C LEU A 38 -5.99 4.07 -4.39
N PHE A 39 -5.54 2.98 -5.00
CA PHE A 39 -4.14 2.62 -5.07
C PHE A 39 -3.57 2.96 -6.43
N THR A 40 -2.73 3.98 -6.50
CA THR A 40 -1.97 4.30 -7.71
C THR A 40 -0.57 3.68 -7.62
N HIS A 41 -0.20 2.81 -8.55
CA HIS A 41 1.19 2.33 -8.66
C HIS A 41 2.07 3.49 -9.16
N ILE A 42 2.98 4.00 -8.32
CA ILE A 42 3.80 5.19 -8.63
C ILE A 42 5.24 4.83 -9.02
N GLY A 43 5.69 3.62 -8.70
CA GLY A 43 7.06 3.23 -8.99
C GLY A 43 7.49 1.98 -8.24
N TYR A 44 8.77 1.71 -8.34
CA TYR A 44 9.37 0.52 -7.76
C TYR A 44 10.77 0.81 -7.22
N VAL A 45 11.25 -0.07 -6.36
CA VAL A 45 12.62 -0.07 -5.84
C VAL A 45 13.34 -1.28 -6.39
N THR A 46 14.55 -1.08 -6.91
CA THR A 46 15.39 -2.13 -7.50
C THR A 46 16.77 -2.19 -6.82
N SER A 47 17.40 -3.34 -6.89
CA SER A 47 18.82 -3.56 -6.60
C SER A 47 19.54 -4.10 -7.85
N LYS A 48 20.85 -4.34 -7.73
CA LYS A 48 21.61 -5.05 -8.77
C LYS A 48 21.08 -6.47 -9.04
N GLU A 49 20.36 -7.06 -8.09
CA GLU A 49 19.80 -8.42 -8.16
C GLU A 49 18.35 -8.44 -8.68
N GLY A 50 17.72 -7.26 -8.87
CA GLY A 50 16.40 -7.16 -9.48
C GLY A 50 15.41 -6.27 -8.73
N LEU A 51 14.12 -6.50 -8.98
CA LEU A 51 13.03 -5.79 -8.32
C LEU A 51 12.97 -6.15 -6.84
N LEU A 52 12.97 -5.15 -5.96
CA LEU A 52 12.85 -5.34 -4.53
C LEU A 52 11.43 -5.05 -4.01
N ALA A 53 10.76 -4.02 -4.53
CA ALA A 53 9.44 -3.64 -4.05
C ALA A 53 8.67 -2.79 -5.08
N ASN A 54 7.34 -2.97 -5.14
CA ASN A 54 6.45 -2.00 -5.76
C ASN A 54 5.99 -0.98 -4.71
N ILE A 55 5.79 0.25 -5.15
CA ILE A 55 5.37 1.38 -4.31
C ILE A 55 4.05 1.93 -4.86
N TYR A 56 3.06 1.98 -3.99
CA TYR A 56 1.73 2.48 -4.28
C TYR A 56 1.46 3.73 -3.46
N LEU A 57 0.72 4.66 -4.06
CA LEU A 57 0.11 5.78 -3.37
C LEU A 57 -1.34 5.41 -3.07
N LEU A 58 -1.65 5.22 -1.79
CA LEU A 58 -3.01 5.08 -1.28
C LEU A 58 -3.60 6.48 -1.08
N LYS A 59 -4.63 6.83 -1.84
CA LYS A 59 -5.35 8.11 -1.70
C LYS A 59 -6.60 7.93 -0.85
N LEU A 60 -6.67 8.65 0.27
CA LEU A 60 -7.85 8.72 1.14
C LEU A 60 -8.26 10.18 1.25
N GLU A 61 -9.25 10.58 0.45
CA GLU A 61 -9.73 11.96 0.35
C GLU A 61 -8.60 12.97 0.07
N LYS A 62 -8.31 13.89 1.02
CA LYS A 62 -7.25 14.89 0.93
C LYS A 62 -5.87 14.38 1.37
N MET A 63 -5.80 13.14 1.85
CA MET A 63 -4.56 12.54 2.35
C MET A 63 -4.04 11.47 1.39
N SER A 64 -2.73 11.25 1.41
CA SER A 64 -2.09 10.21 0.62
C SER A 64 -0.98 9.54 1.40
N PHE A 65 -0.90 8.22 1.26
CA PHE A 65 0.02 7.39 2.01
C PHE A 65 0.85 6.52 1.07
N LEU A 66 2.13 6.37 1.36
CA LEU A 66 2.97 5.41 0.66
C LEU A 66 2.77 4.01 1.26
N VAL A 67 2.50 3.06 0.39
CA VAL A 67 2.29 1.65 0.74
C VAL A 67 3.15 0.79 -0.17
N SER A 68 3.74 -0.29 0.35
CA SER A 68 4.71 -1.07 -0.42
C SER A 68 4.48 -2.58 -0.32
N ASP A 69 4.85 -3.32 -1.38
CA ASP A 69 5.00 -4.79 -1.38
C ASP A 69 6.41 -5.26 -0.93
N GLY A 70 7.19 -4.39 -0.27
CA GLY A 70 8.57 -4.61 0.14
C GLY A 70 8.80 -4.84 1.65
N TYR A 71 8.16 -5.86 2.24
CA TYR A 71 8.13 -6.15 3.70
C TYR A 71 9.44 -6.04 4.50
N LYS A 72 10.61 -6.34 3.91
CA LYS A 72 11.90 -6.33 4.64
C LYS A 72 12.68 -5.02 4.54
N LEU A 73 12.21 -4.07 3.73
CA LEU A 73 12.97 -2.86 3.43
C LEU A 73 12.63 -1.68 4.33
N TYR A 74 11.43 -1.66 4.92
CA TYR A 74 10.87 -0.48 5.53
C TYR A 74 10.45 -0.74 6.97
N LYS A 75 10.75 0.23 7.83
CA LYS A 75 10.14 0.30 9.15
C LYS A 75 8.77 0.97 8.97
N ASP A 76 7.75 0.18 8.71
CA ASP A 76 6.39 0.68 8.52
C ASP A 76 5.71 1.05 9.85
N LYS A 77 4.60 1.80 9.76
CA LYS A 77 3.91 2.39 10.91
C LYS A 77 2.81 1.50 11.48
N LEU A 78 2.31 0.54 10.70
CA LEU A 78 1.24 -0.37 11.12
C LEU A 78 1.80 -1.61 11.83
N SER A 79 1.12 -2.06 12.89
CA SER A 79 1.43 -3.36 13.53
C SER A 79 1.14 -4.51 12.56
N SER A 80 1.65 -5.71 12.86
CA SER A 80 1.37 -6.91 12.06
C SER A 80 -0.13 -7.20 11.96
N GLU A 81 -0.85 -7.10 13.07
CA GLU A 81 -2.31 -7.29 13.12
C GLU A 81 -3.04 -6.27 12.23
N SER A 82 -2.65 -4.99 12.31
CA SER A 82 -3.23 -3.97 11.44
C SER A 82 -2.91 -4.20 9.96
N LYS A 83 -1.78 -4.84 9.63
CA LYS A 83 -1.45 -5.19 8.25
C LYS A 83 -2.29 -6.36 7.73
N ASP A 84 -2.56 -7.37 8.54
CA ASP A 84 -3.46 -8.45 8.15
C ASP A 84 -4.88 -7.93 7.94
N GLU A 85 -5.35 -7.06 8.84
CA GLU A 85 -6.64 -6.39 8.71
C GLU A 85 -6.69 -5.47 7.48
N PHE A 86 -5.61 -4.73 7.19
CA PHE A 86 -5.51 -3.91 5.98
C PHE A 86 -5.73 -4.75 4.73
N LEU A 87 -5.05 -5.89 4.60
CA LEU A 87 -5.19 -6.77 3.44
C LEU A 87 -6.59 -7.37 3.36
N ARG A 88 -7.19 -7.72 4.51
CA ARG A 88 -8.57 -8.21 4.58
C ARG A 88 -9.55 -7.17 4.05
N ILE A 89 -9.45 -5.93 4.53
CA ILE A 89 -10.28 -4.80 4.07
C ILE A 89 -10.14 -4.61 2.56
N VAL A 90 -8.92 -4.56 2.04
CA VAL A 90 -8.66 -4.37 0.60
C VAL A 90 -9.28 -5.49 -0.23
N ARG A 91 -9.23 -6.75 0.24
CA ARG A 91 -9.80 -7.89 -0.48
C ARG A 91 -11.33 -7.95 -0.43
N GLU A 92 -11.92 -7.66 0.72
CA GLU A 92 -13.33 -7.97 0.99
C GLU A 92 -14.28 -6.79 0.78
N ALA A 93 -13.76 -5.56 0.62
CA ALA A 93 -14.59 -4.39 0.43
C ALA A 93 -15.49 -4.53 -0.81
N LYS A 94 -16.79 -4.24 -0.63
CA LYS A 94 -17.83 -4.38 -1.67
C LYS A 94 -18.14 -3.08 -2.42
N SER A 95 -17.65 -1.94 -1.92
CA SER A 95 -17.75 -0.65 -2.58
C SER A 95 -16.57 0.23 -2.21
N ILE A 96 -16.32 1.26 -3.02
CA ILE A 96 -15.22 2.20 -2.81
C ILE A 96 -15.39 3.01 -1.53
N GLU A 97 -16.64 3.32 -1.15
CA GLU A 97 -16.98 4.00 0.11
C GLU A 97 -16.62 3.14 1.31
N ILE A 98 -17.00 1.85 1.29
CA ILE A 98 -16.66 0.92 2.38
C ILE A 98 -15.14 0.77 2.49
N LEU A 99 -14.45 0.60 1.36
CA LEU A 99 -12.99 0.50 1.34
C LEU A 99 -12.34 1.74 1.97
N LYS A 100 -12.75 2.94 1.57
CA LYS A 100 -12.24 4.21 2.11
C LYS A 100 -12.47 4.31 3.61
N GLU A 101 -13.70 4.10 4.07
CA GLU A 101 -14.07 4.25 5.48
C GLU A 101 -13.38 3.20 6.37
N SER A 102 -13.34 1.94 5.95
CA SER A 102 -12.64 0.88 6.70
C SER A 102 -11.15 1.14 6.81
N LEU A 103 -10.49 1.58 5.72
CA LEU A 103 -9.07 1.93 5.76
C LEU A 103 -8.81 3.16 6.64
N LYS A 104 -9.68 4.18 6.61
CA LYS A 104 -9.58 5.35 7.51
C LYS A 104 -9.65 4.91 8.97
N LYS A 105 -10.67 4.13 9.35
CA LYS A 105 -10.81 3.61 10.72
C LYS A 105 -9.57 2.85 11.18
N LEU A 106 -9.02 1.99 10.32
CA LEU A 106 -7.81 1.25 10.61
C LEU A 106 -6.58 2.15 10.81
N ILE A 107 -6.37 3.12 9.93
CA ILE A 107 -5.16 3.97 9.90
C ILE A 107 -5.18 5.01 11.02
N PHE A 108 -6.32 5.64 11.26
CA PHE A 108 -6.49 6.70 12.26
C PHE A 108 -6.92 6.16 13.62
N LYS A 109 -7.21 4.86 13.72
CA LYS A 109 -7.78 4.22 14.92
C LYS A 109 -9.07 4.90 15.37
N GLU A 110 -9.88 5.36 14.41
CA GLU A 110 -11.20 5.92 14.66
C GLU A 110 -12.18 4.77 14.91
N ALA A 111 -12.83 4.79 16.08
CA ALA A 111 -13.84 3.82 16.49
C ALA A 111 -15.20 4.16 15.85
#